data_AF-A0AAP4K9G5-F1
#
_entry.id   AF-A0AAP4K9G5-F1
#
_cell.length_a   1.000
_cell.length_b   1.000
_cell.length_c   1.000
_cell.angle_alpha   90.00
_cell.angle_beta   90.00
_cell.angle_gamma   90.00
#
_symmetry.space_group_name_H-M   'P 1'
#
loop_
_entity.id
_entity.type
_entity.pdbx_description
1 polymer ?
#
loop_
_entity_poly.entity_id
_entity_poly.type
_entity_poly.pdbx_seq_one_letter_code
_entity_poly.pdbx_strand_id
1 'polypeptide(L)'
;MRDFIAGIGYRLIVLGIEISFTPISTRHPTIEINRYRSEDYPDRVDAALAKIESTPSGSYLLEGLKPLSARGKKVVLNESPSWNPAPSADAVFTDQQRRRYGERESEGEAAVELGLITKGRFCKGEGTNATVNWSPSVGLMVDSEGRPQGYSAELADEAFVGLAHELIHAKHIMSGDFKHGGDRLDPKSKSGKEELRATGLGKYASGRVSENTIRAENGLSMRKFYDGSR
;
A
#
# COMPACT_ATOMS: atom_id res chain seq x y z
N MET A 1 -38.73 -9.15 -9.34
CA MET A 1 -37.92 -8.37 -8.38
C MET A 1 -36.50 -8.48 -8.86
N ARG A 2 -35.90 -7.36 -9.28
CA ARG A 2 -34.63 -7.33 -10.03
C ARG A 2 -33.47 -7.23 -9.05
N ASP A 3 -32.55 -8.19 -9.15
CA ASP A 3 -31.26 -8.17 -8.47
C ASP A 3 -30.37 -7.06 -9.04
N PHE A 4 -29.71 -6.37 -8.12
CA PHE A 4 -28.75 -5.31 -8.36
C PHE A 4 -27.36 -5.90 -8.17
N ILE A 5 -26.59 -6.04 -9.25
CA ILE A 5 -25.13 -6.24 -9.17
C ILE A 5 -24.48 -5.34 -10.23
N ALA A 6 -24.07 -4.16 -9.79
CA ALA A 6 -23.19 -3.28 -10.53
C ALA A 6 -21.74 -3.65 -10.21
N GLY A 7 -20.95 -3.86 -11.26
CA GLY A 7 -19.53 -4.19 -11.22
C GLY A 7 -19.08 -4.51 -12.64
N ILE A 8 -18.69 -3.48 -13.39
CA ILE A 8 -18.30 -3.60 -14.80
C ILE A 8 -16.87 -4.17 -14.86
N GLY A 9 -16.76 -5.50 -14.79
CA GLY A 9 -15.64 -6.21 -15.39
C GLY A 9 -15.93 -6.44 -16.88
N TYR A 10 -14.95 -6.27 -17.75
CA TYR A 10 -15.11 -6.68 -19.15
C TYR A 10 -15.30 -8.20 -19.20
N ARG A 11 -16.48 -8.62 -19.69
CA ARG A 11 -16.83 -10.03 -19.87
C ARG A 11 -16.49 -10.44 -21.29
N LEU A 12 -15.51 -11.31 -21.47
CA LEU A 12 -15.26 -11.97 -22.74
C LEU A 12 -15.67 -13.44 -22.60
N ILE A 13 -16.76 -13.84 -23.27
CA ILE A 13 -17.17 -15.24 -23.35
C ILE A 13 -16.44 -15.87 -24.53
N VAL A 14 -15.44 -16.71 -24.26
CA VAL A 14 -14.77 -17.53 -25.27
C VAL A 14 -15.02 -18.99 -24.91
N LEU A 15 -15.72 -19.72 -25.79
CA LEU A 15 -15.97 -21.17 -25.66
C LEU A 15 -16.62 -21.61 -24.32
N GLY A 16 -17.50 -20.78 -23.73
CA GLY A 16 -18.26 -21.15 -22.53
C GLY A 16 -17.46 -21.15 -21.22
N ILE A 17 -16.24 -20.60 -21.23
CA ILE A 17 -15.43 -20.38 -20.02
C ILE A 17 -15.56 -18.89 -19.64
N GLU A 18 -16.03 -18.62 -18.42
CA GLU A 18 -15.98 -17.27 -17.85
C GLU A 18 -14.53 -16.90 -17.56
N ILE A 19 -14.03 -15.85 -18.23
CA ILE A 19 -12.73 -15.25 -17.96
C ILE A 19 -12.99 -13.86 -17.41
N SER A 20 -12.75 -13.66 -16.12
CA SER A 20 -12.73 -12.35 -15.49
C SER A 20 -11.39 -11.67 -15.73
N PHE A 21 -11.40 -10.53 -16.41
CA PHE A 21 -10.21 -9.68 -16.53
C PHE A 21 -10.16 -8.72 -15.35
N THR A 22 -9.18 -8.92 -14.46
CA THR A 22 -8.76 -7.88 -13.51
C THR A 22 -8.13 -6.74 -14.32
N PRO A 23 -8.58 -5.49 -14.17
CA PRO A 23 -7.87 -4.37 -14.76
C PRO A 23 -6.47 -4.30 -14.15
N ILE A 24 -5.46 -4.58 -14.97
CA ILE A 24 -4.06 -4.33 -14.66
C ILE A 24 -3.89 -2.80 -14.71
N SER A 25 -3.25 -2.18 -13.70
CA SER A 25 -2.86 -0.76 -13.83
C SER A 25 -2.01 -0.63 -15.09
N THR A 26 -2.43 0.25 -16.00
CA THR A 26 -1.82 0.32 -17.33
C THR A 26 -0.40 0.90 -17.27
N ARG A 27 -0.05 1.61 -16.18
CA ARG A 27 1.26 2.23 -15.96
C ARG A 27 2.27 1.36 -15.24
N HIS A 28 1.84 0.50 -14.31
CA HIS A 28 2.75 -0.33 -13.53
C HIS A 28 2.34 -1.81 -13.55
N PRO A 29 3.01 -2.67 -14.34
CA PRO A 29 2.66 -4.10 -14.43
C PRO A 29 2.86 -4.87 -13.12
N THR A 30 3.44 -4.23 -12.10
CA THR A 30 3.65 -4.77 -10.76
C THR A 30 2.47 -4.52 -9.82
N ILE A 31 1.52 -3.67 -10.22
CA ILE A 31 0.37 -3.22 -9.42
C ILE A 31 -0.91 -3.63 -10.16
N GLU A 32 -1.71 -4.47 -9.51
CA GLU A 32 -3.01 -4.91 -10.02
C GLU A 32 -4.14 -4.19 -9.28
N ILE A 33 -5.22 -3.83 -9.96
CA ILE A 33 -6.42 -3.29 -9.34
C ILE A 33 -7.46 -4.40 -9.24
N ASN A 34 -7.97 -4.66 -8.03
CA ASN A 34 -8.84 -5.81 -7.79
C ASN A 34 -10.26 -5.40 -7.40
N ARG A 35 -10.44 -4.74 -6.24
CA ARG A 35 -11.77 -4.38 -5.73
C ARG A 35 -11.97 -2.88 -5.76
N TYR A 36 -12.95 -2.41 -6.51
CA TYR A 36 -13.32 -1.01 -6.56
C TYR A 36 -14.84 -0.87 -6.74
N ARG A 37 -15.35 0.28 -6.32
CA ARG A 37 -16.77 0.66 -6.31
C ARG A 37 -17.01 1.82 -7.28
N SER A 38 -16.08 2.76 -7.34
CA SER A 38 -16.16 3.93 -8.20
C SER A 38 -15.62 3.58 -9.60
N GLU A 39 -16.38 3.88 -10.64
CA GLU A 39 -16.02 3.55 -12.03
C GLU A 39 -14.70 4.23 -12.46
N ASP A 40 -14.41 5.40 -11.90
CA ASP A 40 -13.21 6.20 -12.16
C ASP A 40 -11.99 5.77 -11.30
N TYR A 41 -12.14 4.80 -10.40
CA TYR A 41 -11.06 4.40 -9.49
C TYR A 41 -9.76 3.99 -10.22
N PRO A 42 -9.80 3.20 -11.32
CA PRO A 42 -8.58 2.89 -12.08
C PRO A 42 -7.85 4.13 -12.61
N ASP A 43 -8.59 5.11 -13.14
CA ASP A 43 -8.00 6.35 -13.66
C ASP A 43 -7.37 7.17 -12.53
N ARG A 44 -8.02 7.19 -11.34
CA ARG A 44 -7.51 7.88 -10.15
C ARG A 44 -6.26 7.20 -9.59
N VAL A 45 -6.19 5.87 -9.63
CA VAL A 45 -4.98 5.10 -9.31
C VAL A 45 -3.85 5.47 -10.27
N ASP A 46 -4.10 5.41 -11.58
CA ASP A 46 -3.07 5.72 -12.58
C ASP A 46 -2.58 7.17 -12.45
N ALA A 47 -3.47 8.14 -12.17
CA ALA A 47 -3.11 9.52 -11.91
C ALA A 47 -2.26 9.68 -10.64
N ALA A 48 -2.60 9.00 -9.55
CA ALA A 48 -1.82 9.03 -8.31
C ALA A 48 -0.44 8.39 -8.50
N LEU A 49 -0.35 7.25 -9.19
CA LEU A 49 0.91 6.60 -9.50
C LEU A 49 1.82 7.49 -10.35
N ALA A 50 1.28 8.21 -11.34
CA ALA A 50 2.07 9.17 -12.11
C ALA A 50 2.57 10.34 -11.26
N LYS A 51 1.77 10.82 -10.30
CA LYS A 51 2.22 11.87 -9.36
C LYS A 51 3.35 11.37 -8.46
N ILE A 52 3.25 10.14 -7.97
CA ILE A 52 4.33 9.49 -7.22
C ILE A 52 5.58 9.33 -8.10
N GLU A 53 5.44 8.77 -9.30
CA GLU A 53 6.56 8.53 -10.23
C GLU A 53 7.27 9.82 -10.67
N SER A 54 6.56 10.96 -10.68
CA SER A 54 7.12 12.25 -11.08
C SER A 54 8.24 12.76 -10.15
N THR A 55 8.41 12.17 -8.96
CA THR A 55 9.46 12.55 -8.02
C THR A 55 10.60 11.53 -7.94
N PRO A 56 11.84 11.97 -7.59
CA PRO A 56 12.96 11.05 -7.44
C PRO A 56 12.72 9.92 -6.44
N SER A 57 12.10 10.22 -5.29
CA SER A 57 11.82 9.22 -4.27
C SER A 57 10.71 8.27 -4.70
N GLY A 58 9.66 8.77 -5.35
CA GLY A 58 8.54 7.94 -5.81
C GLY A 58 8.90 7.07 -7.01
N SER A 59 9.68 7.59 -7.97
CA SER A 59 10.27 6.76 -9.03
C SER A 59 11.12 5.62 -8.45
N TYR A 60 12.00 5.92 -7.49
CA TYR A 60 12.80 4.87 -6.84
C TYR A 60 11.96 3.86 -6.04
N LEU A 61 10.84 4.29 -5.46
CA LEU A 61 9.89 3.39 -4.80
C LEU A 61 9.34 2.37 -5.79
N LEU A 62 8.77 2.85 -6.91
CA LEU A 62 8.09 2.05 -7.93
C LEU A 62 9.07 1.15 -8.69
N GLU A 63 10.25 1.64 -9.06
CA GLU A 63 11.33 0.81 -9.61
C GLU A 63 11.74 -0.32 -8.65
N GLY A 64 11.71 -0.05 -7.35
CA GLY A 64 12.02 -1.04 -6.33
C GLY A 64 11.02 -2.19 -6.21
N LEU A 65 9.81 -2.06 -6.76
CA LEU A 65 8.80 -3.13 -6.80
C LEU A 65 9.08 -4.13 -7.93
N LYS A 66 9.61 -3.67 -9.07
CA LYS A 66 9.89 -4.49 -10.26
C LYS A 66 10.69 -5.78 -9.99
N PRO A 67 11.85 -5.75 -9.29
CA PRO A 67 12.61 -6.97 -9.02
C PRO A 67 11.90 -7.92 -8.04
N LEU A 68 10.99 -7.42 -7.20
CA LEU A 68 10.17 -8.25 -6.33
C LEU A 68 9.07 -8.93 -7.15
N SER A 69 8.50 -8.23 -8.14
CA SER A 69 7.53 -8.80 -9.07
C SER A 69 8.09 -9.82 -10.04
N ALA A 70 9.32 -9.64 -10.49
CA ALA A 70 10.04 -10.67 -11.25
C ALA A 70 10.19 -11.99 -10.47
N ARG A 71 10.02 -11.97 -9.14
CA ARG A 71 10.01 -13.17 -8.27
C ARG A 71 8.60 -13.66 -7.94
N GLY A 72 7.60 -13.27 -8.74
CA GLY A 72 6.21 -13.72 -8.61
C GLY A 72 5.41 -13.03 -7.51
N LYS A 73 5.84 -11.86 -7.03
CA LYS A 73 5.12 -11.05 -6.03
C LYS A 73 4.38 -9.89 -6.70
N LYS A 74 3.33 -9.38 -6.08
CA LYS A 74 2.58 -8.23 -6.60
C LYS A 74 1.98 -7.38 -5.49
N VAL A 75 1.71 -6.13 -5.85
CA VAL A 75 0.82 -5.26 -5.08
C VAL A 75 -0.57 -5.37 -5.68
N VAL A 76 -1.58 -5.56 -4.83
CA VAL A 76 -3.00 -5.60 -5.21
C VAL A 76 -3.71 -4.42 -4.56
N LEU A 77 -4.15 -3.46 -5.36
CA LEU A 77 -4.88 -2.28 -4.92
C LEU A 77 -6.39 -2.54 -4.83
N ASN A 78 -6.97 -2.05 -3.74
CA ASN A 78 -8.40 -2.02 -3.50
C ASN A 78 -8.84 -0.62 -3.09
N GLU A 79 -10.02 -0.21 -3.53
CA GLU A 79 -10.66 1.02 -3.07
C GLU A 79 -11.12 0.87 -1.62
N SER A 80 -10.62 1.75 -0.76
CA SER A 80 -11.07 1.82 0.63
C SER A 80 -12.56 2.21 0.68
N PRO A 81 -13.35 1.60 1.59
CA PRO A 81 -14.74 2.00 1.76
C PRO A 81 -14.84 3.42 2.34
N SER A 82 -15.91 4.14 2.01
CA SER A 82 -16.12 5.52 2.46
C SER A 82 -16.15 5.69 3.99
N TRP A 83 -16.58 4.66 4.73
CA TRP A 83 -16.63 4.67 6.20
C TRP A 83 -15.27 4.43 6.87
N ASN A 84 -14.26 3.95 6.13
CA ASN A 84 -12.88 3.83 6.60
C ASN A 84 -11.93 4.17 5.46
N PRO A 85 -11.72 5.48 5.19
CA PRO A 85 -10.94 5.91 4.05
C PRO A 85 -9.43 5.93 4.33
N ALA A 86 -9.01 5.61 5.57
CA ALA A 86 -7.61 5.50 5.91
C ALA A 86 -6.95 4.40 5.05
N PRO A 87 -5.80 4.68 4.43
CA PRO A 87 -5.11 3.70 3.64
C PRO A 87 -4.45 2.64 4.55
N SER A 88 -4.25 1.43 4.02
CA SER A 88 -3.59 0.34 4.75
C SER A 88 -2.86 -0.60 3.81
N ALA A 89 -1.82 -1.27 4.30
CA ALA A 89 -1.09 -2.32 3.61
C ALA A 89 -1.05 -3.60 4.45
N ASP A 90 -1.42 -4.72 3.82
CA ASP A 90 -1.48 -6.03 4.47
C ASP A 90 -0.78 -7.09 3.64
N ALA A 91 -0.25 -8.10 4.32
CA ALA A 91 0.40 -9.22 3.66
C ALA A 91 -0.63 -10.26 3.21
N VAL A 92 -0.49 -10.72 1.97
CA VAL A 92 -1.30 -11.79 1.37
C VAL A 92 -0.41 -12.78 0.67
N PHE A 93 -0.76 -14.06 0.69
CA PHE A 93 0.04 -15.12 0.11
C PHE A 93 0.16 -14.97 -1.42
N THR A 94 1.33 -15.35 -1.91
CA THR A 94 1.49 -15.70 -3.34
C THR A 94 0.78 -17.01 -3.65
N ASP A 95 0.52 -17.30 -4.92
CA ASP A 95 -0.10 -18.58 -5.30
C ASP A 95 0.80 -19.77 -4.93
N GLN A 96 2.12 -19.60 -4.97
CA GLN A 96 3.06 -20.61 -4.50
C GLN A 96 2.94 -20.84 -2.98
N GLN A 97 2.78 -19.76 -2.21
CA GLN A 97 2.60 -19.85 -0.76
C GLN A 97 1.24 -20.46 -0.39
N ARG A 98 0.16 -20.13 -1.09
CA ARG A 98 -1.14 -20.82 -0.93
C ARG A 98 -1.05 -22.32 -1.23
N ARG A 99 -0.34 -22.71 -2.30
CA ARG A 99 -0.08 -24.13 -2.59
C ARG A 99 0.77 -24.82 -1.51
N ARG A 100 1.71 -24.11 -0.90
CA ARG A 100 2.63 -24.67 0.11
C ARG A 100 2.00 -24.76 1.50
N TYR A 101 1.26 -23.73 1.91
CA TYR A 101 0.78 -23.59 3.28
C TYR A 101 -0.73 -23.83 3.40
N GLY A 102 -1.49 -23.81 2.30
CA GLY A 102 -2.94 -23.84 2.30
C GLY A 102 -3.55 -22.45 2.50
N GLU A 103 -4.88 -22.38 2.41
CA GLU A 103 -5.64 -21.18 2.77
C GLU A 103 -5.53 -20.88 4.27
N ARG A 104 -5.69 -19.61 4.63
CA ARG A 104 -5.61 -19.10 6.01
C ARG A 104 -6.74 -18.12 6.24
N GLU A 105 -7.27 -18.09 7.45
CA GLU A 105 -8.28 -17.11 7.86
C GLU A 105 -7.72 -15.68 7.80
N SER A 106 -6.50 -15.50 8.32
CA SER A 106 -5.71 -14.27 8.19
C SER A 106 -4.36 -14.59 7.56
N GLU A 107 -4.23 -14.33 6.25
CA GLU A 107 -2.94 -14.49 5.54
C GLU A 107 -1.86 -13.56 6.13
N GLY A 108 -2.22 -12.38 6.64
CA GLY A 108 -1.30 -11.43 7.25
C GLY A 108 -0.67 -11.95 8.54
N GLU A 109 -1.49 -12.46 9.45
CA GLU A 109 -1.00 -13.08 10.70
C GLU A 109 -0.20 -14.35 10.41
N ALA A 110 -0.69 -15.19 9.49
CA ALA A 110 0.03 -16.38 9.06
C ALA A 110 1.39 -16.05 8.44
N ALA A 111 1.50 -14.96 7.67
CA ALA A 111 2.76 -14.51 7.09
C ALA A 111 3.78 -14.06 8.17
N VAL A 112 3.32 -13.56 9.31
CA VAL A 112 4.16 -13.24 10.46
C VAL A 112 4.61 -14.53 11.16
N GLU A 113 3.67 -15.43 11.46
CA GLU A 113 3.93 -16.71 12.13
C GLU A 113 4.95 -17.56 11.36
N LEU A 114 4.77 -17.67 10.04
CA LEU A 114 5.64 -18.41 9.14
C LEU A 114 6.97 -17.68 8.85
N GLY A 115 7.13 -16.45 9.36
CA GLY A 115 8.31 -15.62 9.18
C GLY A 115 8.55 -15.20 7.72
N LEU A 116 7.48 -15.04 6.94
CA LEU A 116 7.53 -14.65 5.53
C LEU A 116 7.79 -13.16 5.38
N ILE A 117 7.13 -12.32 6.17
CA ILE A 117 7.27 -10.86 6.09
C ILE A 117 8.19 -10.27 7.16
N THR A 118 8.46 -11.07 8.20
CA THR A 118 9.40 -10.75 9.27
C THR A 118 10.28 -11.96 9.53
N LYS A 119 11.61 -11.84 9.42
CA LYS A 119 12.52 -12.84 9.98
C LYS A 119 13.68 -12.12 10.67
N GLY A 120 14.42 -12.84 11.51
CA GLY A 120 15.27 -12.30 12.59
C GLY A 120 16.29 -11.22 12.19
N ARG A 121 17.06 -10.73 13.18
CA ARG A 121 17.95 -9.56 13.09
C ARG A 121 18.90 -9.51 11.88
N PHE A 122 19.21 -10.65 11.25
CA PHE A 122 20.19 -10.77 10.17
C PHE A 122 19.63 -11.30 8.84
N CYS A 123 18.39 -11.79 8.80
CA CYS A 123 17.82 -12.41 7.61
C CYS A 123 16.42 -11.86 7.33
N LYS A 124 16.17 -11.46 6.08
CA LYS A 124 14.83 -11.15 5.61
C LYS A 124 13.99 -12.43 5.47
N GLY A 125 12.68 -12.28 5.59
CA GLY A 125 11.75 -13.33 5.19
C GLY A 125 11.70 -13.50 3.67
N GLU A 126 10.95 -14.50 3.20
CA GLU A 126 10.75 -14.75 1.77
C GLU A 126 10.02 -13.58 1.07
N GLY A 127 9.21 -12.85 1.83
CA GLY A 127 8.26 -11.85 1.36
C GLY A 127 7.02 -12.47 0.72
N THR A 128 5.94 -11.71 0.63
CA THR A 128 4.63 -12.17 0.12
C THR A 128 4.10 -11.22 -0.96
N ASN A 129 2.87 -11.44 -1.44
CA ASN A 129 2.13 -10.34 -2.06
C ASN A 129 1.75 -9.31 -0.98
N ALA A 130 1.36 -8.13 -1.41
CA ALA A 130 0.80 -7.11 -0.54
C ALA A 130 -0.54 -6.63 -1.10
N THR A 131 -1.55 -6.47 -0.25
CA THR A 131 -2.76 -5.71 -0.58
C THR A 131 -2.62 -4.31 -0.03
N VAL A 132 -3.04 -3.33 -0.82
CA VAL A 132 -3.14 -1.93 -0.39
C VAL A 132 -4.58 -1.48 -0.54
N ASN A 133 -5.19 -1.01 0.56
CA ASN A 133 -6.47 -0.33 0.53
C ASN A 133 -6.20 1.17 0.49
N TRP A 134 -6.80 1.89 -0.46
CA TRP A 134 -6.60 3.33 -0.60
C TRP A 134 -7.86 4.03 -1.10
N SER A 135 -8.17 5.19 -0.52
CA SER A 135 -9.20 6.09 -1.00
C SER A 135 -8.56 7.29 -1.71
N PRO A 136 -8.89 7.53 -2.98
CA PRO A 136 -8.43 8.73 -3.67
C PRO A 136 -9.17 9.99 -3.19
N SER A 137 -10.28 9.85 -2.48
CA SER A 137 -11.20 10.95 -2.14
C SER A 137 -10.82 11.74 -0.89
N VAL A 138 -9.76 11.36 -0.18
CA VAL A 138 -9.29 12.09 1.01
C VAL A 138 -7.77 12.10 1.10
N GLY A 139 -7.21 13.20 1.60
CA GLY A 139 -5.80 13.33 1.94
C GLY A 139 -5.59 13.46 3.45
N LEU A 140 -4.40 13.10 3.92
CA LEU A 140 -4.02 13.27 5.32
C LEU A 140 -3.66 14.74 5.59
N MET A 141 -4.45 15.39 6.43
CA MET A 141 -4.20 16.77 6.89
C MET A 141 -3.02 16.79 7.86
N VAL A 142 -2.09 17.72 7.63
CA VAL A 142 -0.91 17.94 8.46
C VAL A 142 -0.88 19.41 8.86
N ASP A 143 -0.85 19.69 10.16
CA ASP A 143 -0.81 21.07 10.66
C ASP A 143 0.56 21.75 10.48
N SER A 144 0.66 23.03 10.86
CA SER A 144 1.88 23.84 10.80
C SER A 144 3.04 23.25 11.62
N GLU A 145 2.74 22.48 12.66
CA GLU A 145 3.69 21.80 13.51
C GLU A 145 4.12 20.44 12.94
N GLY A 146 3.50 19.99 11.86
CA GLY A 146 3.75 18.69 11.24
C GLY A 146 3.01 17.54 11.91
N ARG A 147 1.92 17.79 12.63
CA ARG A 147 1.08 16.74 13.24
C ARG A 147 -0.06 16.34 12.32
N PRO A 148 -0.36 15.04 12.20
CA PRO A 148 -1.53 14.58 11.46
C PRO A 148 -2.82 14.93 12.20
N GLN A 149 -3.81 15.46 11.48
CA GLN A 149 -5.10 15.93 12.02
C GLN A 149 -6.30 15.13 11.48
N GLY A 150 -6.04 13.97 10.86
CA GLY A 150 -7.05 13.12 10.22
C GLY A 150 -7.15 13.34 8.71
N TYR A 151 -8.16 12.73 8.09
CA TYR A 151 -8.36 12.73 6.65
C TYR A 151 -9.44 13.73 6.23
N SER A 152 -9.19 14.49 5.16
CA SER A 152 -10.13 15.49 4.62
C SER A 152 -10.32 15.32 3.11
N ALA A 153 -11.56 15.49 2.66
CA ALA A 153 -11.89 15.51 1.23
C ALA A 153 -11.37 16.77 0.52
N GLU A 154 -11.13 17.86 1.25
CA GLU A 154 -10.51 19.09 0.73
C GLU A 154 -9.05 18.85 0.28
N LEU A 155 -8.44 17.78 0.77
CA LEU A 155 -7.07 17.37 0.44
C LEU A 155 -7.04 16.16 -0.52
N ALA A 156 -8.10 15.92 -1.29
CA ALA A 156 -8.13 14.81 -2.25
C ALA A 156 -6.95 14.82 -3.24
N ASP A 157 -6.46 16.00 -3.63
CA ASP A 157 -5.29 16.15 -4.51
C ASP A 157 -3.96 15.71 -3.84
N GLU A 158 -3.95 15.54 -2.52
CA GLU A 158 -2.85 15.01 -1.72
C GLU A 158 -3.02 13.52 -1.37
N ALA A 159 -4.12 12.87 -1.77
CA ALA A 159 -4.41 11.47 -1.44
C ALA A 159 -3.30 10.50 -1.91
N PHE A 160 -2.59 10.85 -2.99
CA PHE A 160 -1.46 10.08 -3.51
C PHE A 160 -0.32 9.90 -2.48
N VAL A 161 -0.19 10.78 -1.50
CA VAL A 161 0.80 10.65 -0.42
C VAL A 161 0.48 9.45 0.47
N GLY A 162 -0.81 9.24 0.78
CA GLY A 162 -1.28 8.06 1.51
C GLY A 162 -1.01 6.77 0.73
N LEU A 163 -1.25 6.78 -0.59
CA LEU A 163 -0.89 5.66 -1.45
C LEU A 163 0.62 5.38 -1.42
N ALA A 164 1.46 6.42 -1.50
CA ALA A 164 2.91 6.26 -1.44
C ALA A 164 3.37 5.65 -0.11
N HIS A 165 2.78 6.06 1.02
CA HIS A 165 3.04 5.48 2.34
C HIS A 165 2.77 3.97 2.35
N GLU A 166 1.61 3.55 1.86
CA GLU A 166 1.27 2.12 1.82
C GLU A 166 2.11 1.33 0.81
N LEU A 167 2.52 1.94 -0.30
CA LEU A 167 3.44 1.29 -1.24
C LEU A 167 4.83 1.06 -0.63
N ILE A 168 5.28 1.91 0.31
CA ILE A 168 6.50 1.67 1.08
C ILE A 168 6.34 0.43 1.98
N HIS A 169 5.22 0.33 2.69
CA HIS A 169 4.91 -0.87 3.47
C HIS A 169 4.80 -2.11 2.59
N ALA A 170 4.10 -2.04 1.46
CA ALA A 170 3.99 -3.12 0.48
C ALA A 170 5.37 -3.59 0.01
N LYS A 171 6.29 -2.67 -0.29
CA LYS A 171 7.69 -3.02 -0.64
C LYS A 171 8.39 -3.75 0.50
N HIS A 172 8.23 -3.32 1.74
CA HIS A 172 8.81 -4.00 2.90
C HIS A 172 8.22 -5.41 3.09
N ILE A 173 6.90 -5.56 2.97
CA ILE A 173 6.17 -6.84 2.99
C ILE A 173 6.70 -7.77 1.88
N MET A 174 6.71 -7.31 0.64
CA MET A 174 7.17 -8.08 -0.52
C MET A 174 8.65 -8.46 -0.44
N SER A 175 9.46 -7.67 0.27
CA SER A 175 10.88 -7.96 0.47
C SER A 175 11.18 -8.79 1.72
N GLY A 176 10.18 -9.07 2.57
CA GLY A 176 10.37 -9.80 3.82
C GLY A 176 11.08 -8.99 4.94
N ASP A 177 11.02 -7.67 4.88
CA ASP A 177 11.69 -6.73 5.81
C ASP A 177 10.70 -5.82 6.57
N PHE A 178 9.44 -6.23 6.63
CA PHE A 178 8.40 -5.49 7.36
C PHE A 178 8.58 -5.65 8.87
N LYS A 179 8.46 -4.57 9.65
CA LYS A 179 8.62 -4.64 11.11
C LYS A 179 7.27 -4.84 11.79
N HIS A 180 6.76 -6.06 11.77
CA HIS A 180 5.53 -6.40 12.49
C HIS A 180 5.78 -6.70 13.98
N GLY A 181 4.95 -6.16 14.87
CA GLY A 181 4.82 -6.59 16.27
C GLY A 181 4.70 -5.43 17.26
N GLY A 182 3.72 -5.53 18.16
CA GLY A 182 3.38 -4.49 19.14
C GLY A 182 2.56 -3.34 18.53
N ASP A 183 2.25 -2.35 19.35
CA ASP A 183 1.40 -1.21 18.99
C ASP A 183 2.08 -0.29 17.97
N ARG A 184 1.42 0.00 16.84
CA ARG A 184 1.91 0.94 15.83
C ARG A 184 2.07 2.38 16.33
N LEU A 185 1.33 2.76 17.38
CA LEU A 185 1.45 4.07 18.02
C LEU A 185 2.62 4.14 19.01
N ASP A 186 3.15 3.00 19.47
CA ASP A 186 4.36 2.97 20.28
C ASP A 186 5.61 2.98 19.39
N PRO A 187 6.38 4.10 19.34
CA PRO A 187 7.59 4.20 18.52
C PRO A 187 8.70 3.21 18.93
N LYS A 188 8.58 2.56 20.10
CA LYS A 188 9.53 1.53 20.55
C LYS A 188 9.17 0.14 20.05
N SER A 189 7.92 -0.11 19.69
CA SER A 189 7.47 -1.39 19.13
C SER A 189 8.08 -1.64 17.73
N LYS A 190 7.92 -2.85 17.20
CA LYS A 190 8.36 -3.13 15.82
C LYS A 190 7.45 -2.39 14.84
N SER A 191 6.14 -2.45 15.05
CA SER A 191 5.15 -1.77 14.22
C SER A 191 5.37 -0.25 14.21
N GLY A 192 5.57 0.40 15.36
CA GLY A 192 5.85 1.83 15.40
C GLY A 192 7.18 2.20 14.72
N LYS A 193 8.18 1.32 14.77
CA LYS A 193 9.42 1.51 13.99
C LYS A 193 9.22 1.37 12.49
N GLU A 194 8.26 0.57 12.04
CA GLU A 194 7.86 0.45 10.63
C GLU A 194 7.23 1.74 10.14
N GLU A 195 6.34 2.30 10.96
CA GLU A 195 5.65 3.54 10.69
C GLU A 195 6.57 4.75 10.66
N LEU A 196 7.49 4.87 11.63
CA LEU A 196 8.53 5.90 11.61
C LEU A 196 9.43 5.77 10.37
N ARG A 197 9.67 4.53 9.91
CA ARG A 197 10.48 4.27 8.70
C ARG A 197 9.75 4.67 7.44
N ALA A 198 8.48 4.30 7.30
CA ALA A 198 7.66 4.69 6.15
C ALA A 198 7.41 6.20 6.12
N THR A 199 7.17 6.82 7.27
CA THR A 199 6.95 8.27 7.37
C THR A 199 8.23 9.07 7.11
N GLY A 200 9.40 8.54 7.51
CA GLY A 200 10.67 9.27 7.42
C GLY A 200 10.94 10.12 8.67
N LEU A 201 10.75 9.52 9.85
CA LEU A 201 10.88 10.18 11.15
C LEU A 201 12.07 9.64 11.96
N GLY A 202 12.61 10.49 12.83
CA GLY A 202 13.73 10.15 13.71
C GLY A 202 14.95 9.66 12.93
N LYS A 203 15.46 8.48 13.28
CA LYS A 203 16.64 7.89 12.61
C LYS A 203 16.43 7.54 11.14
N TYR A 204 15.19 7.59 10.63
CA TYR A 204 14.85 7.28 9.24
C TYR A 204 14.70 8.54 8.37
N ALA A 205 14.90 9.74 8.92
CA ALA A 205 14.73 11.00 8.20
C ALA A 205 15.66 11.17 6.98
N SER A 206 16.83 10.51 6.98
CA SER A 206 17.77 10.50 5.85
C SER A 206 17.53 9.34 4.88
N GLY A 207 16.44 8.58 5.03
CA GLY A 207 16.07 7.51 4.13
C GLY A 207 15.80 8.03 2.72
N ARG A 208 16.26 7.29 1.70
CA ARG A 208 16.07 7.67 0.30
C ARG A 208 14.59 7.74 -0.12
N VAL A 209 13.72 6.97 0.54
CA VAL A 209 12.28 6.95 0.29
C VAL A 209 11.54 6.90 1.61
N SER A 210 10.61 7.84 1.77
CA SER A 210 9.63 7.94 2.84
C SER A 210 8.46 8.84 2.40
N GLU A 211 7.35 8.81 3.14
CA GLU A 211 6.25 9.78 2.98
C GLU A 211 6.77 11.22 2.99
N ASN A 212 7.65 11.57 3.93
CA ASN A 212 8.21 12.92 4.03
C ASN A 212 9.05 13.31 2.81
N THR A 213 9.81 12.39 2.22
CA THR A 213 10.53 12.71 0.96
C THR A 213 9.55 12.97 -0.19
N ILE A 214 8.46 12.19 -0.30
CA ILE A 214 7.41 12.41 -1.31
C ILE A 214 6.71 13.75 -1.09
N ARG A 215 6.38 14.08 0.17
CA ARG A 215 5.79 15.37 0.55
C ARG A 215 6.72 16.52 0.17
N ALA A 216 7.98 16.46 0.58
CA ALA A 216 8.97 17.52 0.32
C ALA A 216 9.18 17.76 -1.18
N GLU A 217 9.31 16.68 -1.97
CA GLU A 217 9.48 16.77 -3.43
C GLU A 217 8.25 17.33 -4.15
N ASN A 218 7.06 17.27 -3.53
CA ASN A 218 5.82 17.87 -4.04
C ASN A 218 5.48 19.22 -3.38
N GLY A 219 6.37 19.80 -2.56
CA GLY A 219 6.11 21.07 -1.87
C GLY A 219 5.04 21.01 -0.78
N LEU A 220 4.75 19.82 -0.24
CA LEU A 220 3.76 19.61 0.81
C LEU A 220 4.39 19.67 2.21
N SER A 221 3.57 20.02 3.21
CA SER A 221 3.97 20.00 4.62
C SER A 221 4.40 18.60 5.04
N MET A 222 5.63 18.47 5.53
CA MET A 222 6.17 17.24 6.09
C MET A 222 5.59 16.95 7.48
N ARG A 223 5.40 15.67 7.78
CA ARG A 223 5.07 15.22 9.13
C ARG A 223 6.31 15.28 10.02
N LYS A 224 6.12 15.74 11.24
CA LYS A 224 7.10 15.67 12.34
C LYS A 224 6.69 14.66 13.41
N PHE A 225 5.44 14.17 13.34
CA PHE A 225 4.86 13.22 14.28
C PHE A 225 4.15 12.08 13.54
N TYR A 226 4.20 10.88 14.13
CA TYR A 226 3.50 9.73 13.55
C TYR A 226 2.01 9.76 13.89
N ASP A 227 1.63 10.22 15.06
CA ASP A 227 0.24 10.42 15.41
C ASP A 227 0.00 11.86 15.85
N GLY A 228 -1.27 12.24 15.97
CA GLY A 228 -1.67 13.56 16.43
C GLY A 228 -1.60 13.70 17.96
N SER A 229 -1.10 12.68 18.67
CA SER A 229 -1.03 12.71 20.13
C SER A 229 0.09 13.67 20.59
N ARG A 230 -0.14 14.29 21.74
CA ARG A 230 0.77 15.26 22.36
C ARG A 230 1.70 14.57 23.34
#